data_AF-A0A1G7DQJ8-F1
#
_entry.id   AF-A0A1G7DQJ8-F1
#
_cell.length_a   1.000
_cell.length_b   1.000
_cell.length_c   1.000
_cell.angle_alpha   90.00
_cell.angle_beta   90.00
_cell.angle_gamma   90.00
#
_symmetry.space_group_name_H-M   'P 1'
#
loop_
_entity.id
_entity.type
_entity.pdbx_description
1 polymer ?
#
loop_
_entity_poly.entity_id
_entity_poly.type
_entity_poly.pdbx_seq_one_letter_code
_entity_poly.pdbx_strand_id
1 'polypeptide(L)'
;MLKLRRIAIDTYGANVAFIARTCSIYRPEEFQAFNKIKVVHDGQTLLASLMVVDDLSIVGEDELGLSEQAFGRLGMPEGAMTAIAPAEQPRSLDHIRKKILGHTLEPHQLEEVVSDIAGRRCSEMEIAAFLVACAGFMTTAEMLALTKAMAKVGNKLTWRAPVVVDKHCIGGIPGNRTSMIVVPIVAAHGLPIPKSSSRAITSPAGTADTMEVLARVDLSMHEMQQVVDECGGCLVWGGHVNLSPADDVMISVERPLAIDTREQMVASIMSKKMAAGSTHLVIDIPIGPTAKVKSHGDAMRLRKLFEYVGHEVGLHVEVVTTDGSQPIGRGIGPVLEARDVMAVLENTPDAPADLREKSLQLAGALLENDPALRGGSGYARARQLLENGEALKSMNRIIDAQGRKTDVPCTGELTHDILASGPGKVTGIDCFRIARLARLAGAPMDCGAGIDLFKKVGDPVEMGEPLYRIHACFESDFGFALKFAEEGDGYTIGDDA
;
A
#
# COMPACT_ATOMS: atom_id res chain seq x y z
N MET A 1 16.11 36.44 -13.67
CA MET A 1 16.03 35.42 -12.60
C MET A 1 15.05 35.90 -11.55
N LEU A 2 14.17 35.04 -11.08
CA LEU A 2 13.13 35.33 -10.10
C LEU A 2 13.59 34.94 -8.70
N LYS A 3 13.17 35.67 -7.68
CA LYS A 3 13.40 35.33 -6.27
C LYS A 3 12.47 34.20 -5.85
N LEU A 4 13.00 33.15 -5.26
CA LEU A 4 12.21 32.04 -4.77
C LEU A 4 11.36 32.48 -3.58
N ARG A 5 10.07 32.13 -3.58
CA ARG A 5 9.17 32.38 -2.47
C ARG A 5 8.48 31.09 -2.04
N ARG A 6 8.39 30.87 -0.73
CA ARG A 6 7.63 29.74 -0.19
C ARG A 6 6.15 30.09 -0.16
N ILE A 7 5.33 29.24 -0.76
CA ILE A 7 3.87 29.38 -0.75
C ILE A 7 3.31 28.26 0.12
N ALA A 8 2.63 28.66 1.21
CA ALA A 8 2.04 27.76 2.21
C ALA A 8 0.76 27.07 1.69
N ILE A 9 0.89 26.39 0.55
CA ILE A 9 -0.14 25.59 -0.09
C ILE A 9 0.39 24.16 -0.18
N ASP A 10 -0.35 23.24 0.42
CA ASP A 10 -0.14 21.80 0.29
C ASP A 10 -0.79 21.31 -1.01
N THR A 11 0.01 20.80 -1.94
CA THR A 11 -0.44 20.28 -3.23
C THR A 11 -0.46 18.75 -3.28
N TYR A 12 -0.58 18.10 -2.12
CA TYR A 12 -0.63 16.64 -1.93
C TYR A 12 0.46 15.88 -2.71
N GLY A 13 1.66 16.46 -2.76
CA GLY A 13 2.84 15.86 -3.38
C GLY A 13 3.12 16.27 -4.83
N ALA A 14 2.23 17.04 -5.49
CA ALA A 14 2.51 17.65 -6.78
C ALA A 14 3.53 18.79 -6.65
N ASN A 15 4.39 18.99 -7.65
CA ASN A 15 5.27 20.16 -7.69
C ASN A 15 4.53 21.28 -8.42
N VAL A 16 4.15 22.35 -7.71
CA VAL A 16 3.45 23.49 -8.31
C VAL A 16 4.30 24.75 -8.13
N ALA A 17 4.46 25.48 -9.22
CA ALA A 17 5.09 26.79 -9.26
C ALA A 17 4.03 27.85 -9.55
N PHE A 18 4.18 29.01 -8.94
CA PHE A 18 3.26 30.14 -9.04
C PHE A 18 4.02 31.35 -9.57
N ILE A 19 3.47 32.02 -10.57
CA ILE A 19 4.04 33.22 -11.16
C ILE A 19 2.97 34.30 -11.28
N ALA A 20 3.33 35.55 -10.99
CA ALA A 20 2.43 36.66 -11.21
C ALA A 20 2.10 36.79 -12.70
N ARG A 21 0.84 37.09 -13.05
CA ARG A 21 0.46 37.41 -14.44
C ARG A 21 1.28 38.58 -14.97
N THR A 22 1.58 39.55 -14.11
CA THR A 22 2.38 40.73 -14.42
C THR A 22 3.88 40.52 -14.16
N CYS A 23 4.36 39.28 -14.19
CA CYS A 23 5.78 38.98 -13.96
C CYS A 23 6.70 39.85 -14.83
N SER A 24 7.68 40.46 -14.16
CA SER A 24 8.59 41.45 -14.75
C SER A 24 9.68 40.84 -15.65
N ILE A 25 9.92 39.53 -15.53
CA ILE A 25 11.04 38.84 -16.16
C ILE A 25 10.58 37.87 -17.25
N TYR A 26 9.45 37.20 -17.03
CA TYR A 26 8.93 36.16 -17.91
C TYR A 26 7.48 36.45 -18.25
N ARG A 27 7.05 36.09 -19.45
CA ARG A 27 5.63 36.12 -19.84
C ARG A 27 5.01 34.76 -19.57
N PRO A 28 4.10 34.63 -18.59
CA PRO A 28 3.53 33.32 -18.25
C PRO A 28 2.83 32.63 -19.43
N GLU A 29 2.30 33.40 -20.39
CA GLU A 29 1.63 32.90 -21.59
C GLU A 29 2.57 32.07 -22.49
N GLU A 30 3.87 32.37 -22.50
CA GLU A 30 4.86 31.61 -23.27
C GLU A 30 5.01 30.17 -22.75
N PHE A 31 4.64 29.93 -21.49
CA PHE A 31 4.73 28.63 -20.86
C PHE A 31 3.42 27.83 -20.92
N GLN A 32 2.33 28.43 -21.41
CA GLN A 32 1.00 27.81 -21.42
C GLN A 32 0.92 26.55 -22.30
N ALA A 33 1.75 26.46 -23.34
CA ALA A 33 1.84 25.30 -24.23
C ALA A 33 2.60 24.11 -23.61
N PHE A 34 3.25 24.30 -22.46
CA PHE A 34 4.06 23.28 -21.82
C PHE A 34 3.34 22.71 -20.59
N ASN A 35 3.31 21.38 -20.47
CA ASN A 35 2.71 20.71 -19.31
C ASN A 35 3.44 21.03 -17.99
N LYS A 36 4.75 21.26 -18.06
CA LYS A 36 5.62 21.59 -16.93
C LYS A 36 6.67 22.62 -17.34
N ILE A 37 7.16 23.36 -16.36
CA ILE A 37 8.37 24.18 -16.47
C ILE A 37 9.52 23.52 -15.71
N LYS A 38 10.74 23.86 -16.11
CA LYS A 38 11.96 23.54 -15.41
C LYS A 38 12.42 24.76 -14.61
N VAL A 39 12.40 24.63 -13.29
CA VAL A 39 13.00 25.59 -12.36
C VAL A 39 14.46 25.22 -12.18
N VAL A 40 15.37 26.19 -12.33
CA VAL A 40 16.82 25.98 -12.32
C VAL A 40 17.47 26.92 -11.31
N HIS A 41 18.36 26.37 -10.48
CA HIS A 41 19.22 27.11 -9.56
C HIS A 41 20.54 26.36 -9.36
N ASP A 42 21.68 26.99 -9.65
CA ASP A 42 23.03 26.43 -9.42
C ASP A 42 23.21 24.95 -9.83
N GLY A 43 22.67 24.59 -11.00
CA GLY A 43 22.72 23.23 -11.56
C GLY A 43 21.67 22.25 -10.99
N GLN A 44 20.97 22.62 -9.92
CA GLN A 44 19.78 21.91 -9.45
C GLN A 44 18.56 22.25 -10.30
N THR A 45 17.71 21.26 -10.53
CA THR A 45 16.54 21.41 -11.39
C THR A 45 15.31 20.75 -10.81
N LEU A 46 14.18 21.43 -10.86
CA LEU A 46 12.88 20.91 -10.45
C LEU A 46 11.88 21.08 -11.60
N LEU A 47 11.15 20.02 -11.93
CA LEU A 47 9.99 20.13 -12.82
C LEU A 47 8.74 20.44 -12.01
N ALA A 48 7.99 21.46 -12.42
CA ALA A 48 6.78 21.92 -11.75
C ALA A 48 5.69 22.32 -12.76
N SER A 49 4.43 22.12 -12.39
CA SER A 49 3.30 22.70 -13.12
C SER A 49 3.19 24.17 -12.77
N LEU A 50 3.11 25.03 -13.78
CA LEU A 50 3.05 26.49 -13.60
C LEU A 50 1.60 26.94 -13.48
N MET A 51 1.29 27.66 -12.41
CA MET A 51 0.03 28.34 -12.17
C MET A 51 0.25 29.85 -12.23
N VAL A 52 -0.67 30.56 -12.87
CA VAL A 52 -0.62 32.03 -12.97
C VAL A 52 -1.47 32.63 -11.88
N VAL A 53 -0.92 33.64 -11.19
CA VAL A 53 -1.56 34.30 -10.05
C VAL A 53 -1.82 35.77 -10.37
N ASP A 54 -3.02 36.23 -10.05
CA ASP A 54 -3.44 37.63 -10.22
C ASP A 54 -3.24 38.47 -8.94
N ASP A 55 -3.19 37.82 -7.78
CA ASP A 55 -2.96 38.46 -6.48
C ASP A 55 -1.47 38.51 -6.12
N LEU A 56 -0.88 39.70 -6.21
CA LEU A 56 0.53 39.95 -5.91
C LEU A 56 0.90 39.77 -4.43
N SER A 57 -0.09 39.66 -3.52
CA SER A 57 0.19 39.31 -2.13
C SER A 57 0.64 37.86 -1.98
N ILE A 58 0.28 36.98 -2.93
CA ILE A 58 0.68 35.57 -2.97
C ILE A 58 2.08 35.44 -3.58
N VAL A 59 2.32 36.02 -4.78
CA VAL A 59 3.62 36.04 -5.48
C VAL A 59 3.83 37.40 -6.13
N GLY A 60 4.95 38.05 -5.82
CA GLY A 60 5.35 39.33 -6.40
C GLY A 60 5.81 39.24 -7.86
N GLU A 61 5.95 40.39 -8.51
CA GLU A 61 6.30 40.48 -9.95
C GLU A 61 7.73 40.03 -10.27
N ASP A 62 8.62 39.97 -9.30
CA ASP A 62 10.01 39.49 -9.42
C ASP A 62 10.22 38.15 -8.69
N GLU A 63 9.13 37.46 -8.32
CA GLU A 63 9.15 36.24 -7.52
C GLU A 63 8.68 35.00 -8.32
N LEU A 64 9.18 33.84 -7.90
CA LEU A 64 8.66 32.53 -8.27
C LEU A 64 8.20 31.83 -6.99
N GLY A 65 6.90 31.70 -6.82
CA GLY A 65 6.33 30.93 -5.71
C GLY A 65 6.47 29.44 -5.96
N LEU A 66 6.84 28.66 -4.96
CA LEU A 66 6.74 27.20 -5.00
C LEU A 66 5.83 26.71 -3.87
N SER A 67 4.99 25.70 -4.16
CA SER A 67 4.22 25.00 -3.13
C SER A 67 5.13 24.37 -2.06
N GLU A 68 4.58 24.04 -0.90
CA GLU A 68 5.33 23.47 0.24
C GLU A 68 6.23 22.30 -0.20
N GLN A 69 5.69 21.36 -0.99
CA GLN A 69 6.44 20.20 -1.48
C GLN A 69 7.49 20.56 -2.53
N ALA A 70 7.17 21.48 -3.45
CA ALA A 70 8.10 21.90 -4.49
C ALA A 70 9.29 22.65 -3.89
N PHE A 71 9.02 23.54 -2.93
CA PHE A 71 10.03 24.32 -2.22
C PHE A 71 10.96 23.40 -1.42
N GLY A 72 10.40 22.47 -0.63
CA GLY A 72 11.17 21.49 0.12
C GLY A 72 12.03 20.58 -0.75
N ARG A 73 11.53 20.17 -1.93
CA ARG A 73 12.28 19.33 -2.88
C ARG A 73 13.39 20.07 -3.61
N LEU A 74 13.18 21.34 -3.96
CA LEU A 74 14.25 22.17 -4.51
C LEU A 74 15.34 22.39 -3.44
N GLY A 75 14.94 22.50 -2.17
CA GLY A 75 15.86 22.53 -1.03
C GLY A 75 16.67 23.82 -0.93
N MET A 76 16.22 24.89 -1.59
CA MET A 76 16.90 26.19 -1.62
C MET A 76 16.28 27.18 -0.63
N PRO A 77 17.09 28.12 -0.10
CA PRO A 77 16.57 29.13 0.82
C PRO A 77 15.60 30.09 0.13
N GLU A 78 14.70 30.67 0.91
CA GLU A 78 13.79 31.71 0.43
C GLU A 78 14.60 32.93 -0.04
N GLY A 79 14.18 33.54 -1.15
CA GLY A 79 14.89 34.60 -1.83
C GLY A 79 16.00 34.14 -2.79
N ALA A 80 16.30 32.84 -2.89
CA ALA A 80 17.28 32.32 -3.85
C ALA A 80 16.91 32.70 -5.30
N MET A 81 17.90 33.08 -6.10
CA MET A 81 17.67 33.50 -7.48
C MET A 81 17.52 32.29 -8.40
N THR A 82 16.38 32.14 -9.03
CA THR A 82 16.05 31.00 -9.90
C THR A 82 15.74 31.44 -11.33
N ALA A 83 15.93 30.54 -12.27
CA ALA A 83 15.47 30.72 -13.65
C ALA A 83 14.38 29.69 -13.96
N ILE A 84 13.45 30.07 -14.82
CA ILE A 84 12.50 29.13 -15.42
C ILE A 84 12.83 28.93 -16.90
N ALA A 85 12.65 27.70 -17.36
CA ALA A 85 12.77 27.31 -18.75
C ALA A 85 11.63 26.35 -19.11
N PRO A 86 11.24 26.25 -20.40
CA PRO A 86 10.33 25.19 -20.83
C PRO A 86 10.89 23.81 -20.47
N ALA A 87 10.05 22.91 -19.98
CA ALA A 87 10.46 21.53 -19.79
C ALA A 87 10.61 20.84 -21.15
N GLU A 88 11.76 20.24 -21.41
CA GLU A 88 11.95 19.38 -22.58
C GLU A 88 11.06 18.14 -22.46
N GLN A 89 10.41 17.77 -23.56
CA GLN A 89 9.59 16.56 -23.59
C GLN A 89 10.49 15.31 -23.41
N PRO A 90 10.19 14.43 -22.44
CA PRO A 90 10.97 13.23 -22.26
C PRO A 90 10.84 12.30 -23.46
N ARG A 91 11.95 11.65 -23.85
CA ARG A 91 11.97 10.66 -24.93
C ARG A 91 11.01 9.50 -24.68
N SER A 92 10.74 9.19 -23.41
CA SER A 92 9.75 8.16 -23.05
C SER A 92 8.35 8.41 -23.59
N LEU A 93 7.98 9.66 -23.92
CA LEU A 93 6.67 9.96 -24.52
C LEU A 93 6.49 9.28 -25.88
N ASP A 94 7.55 9.13 -26.67
CA ASP A 94 7.47 8.41 -27.93
C ASP A 94 7.25 6.90 -27.70
N HIS A 95 7.80 6.35 -26.62
CA HIS A 95 7.53 4.97 -26.21
C HIS A 95 6.10 4.81 -25.69
N ILE A 96 5.58 5.76 -24.91
CA ILE A 96 4.18 5.77 -24.46
C ILE A 96 3.24 5.83 -25.67
N ARG A 97 3.52 6.71 -26.65
CA ARG A 97 2.76 6.77 -27.92
C ARG A 97 2.82 5.44 -28.68
N LYS A 98 4.01 4.85 -28.80
CA LYS A 98 4.19 3.53 -29.41
C LYS A 98 3.33 2.47 -28.72
N LYS A 99 3.25 2.50 -27.37
CA LYS A 99 2.41 1.58 -26.60
C LYS A 99 0.92 1.82 -26.80
N ILE A 100 0.48 3.09 -26.84
CA ILE A 100 -0.91 3.47 -27.15
C ILE A 100 -1.34 2.96 -28.53
N LEU A 101 -0.44 2.93 -29.51
CA LEU A 101 -0.67 2.37 -30.84
C LEU A 101 -0.71 0.83 -30.87
N GLY A 102 -0.59 0.16 -29.72
CA GLY A 102 -0.68 -1.30 -29.60
C GLY A 102 0.62 -2.05 -29.88
N HIS A 103 1.76 -1.34 -30.04
CA HIS A 103 3.05 -2.00 -30.24
C HIS A 103 3.66 -2.47 -28.93
N THR A 104 4.51 -3.50 -29.02
CA THR A 104 5.32 -3.95 -27.89
C THR A 104 6.50 -3.01 -27.66
N LEU A 105 6.84 -2.82 -26.38
CA LEU A 105 8.01 -2.08 -25.96
C LEU A 105 9.19 -3.01 -25.69
N GLU A 106 10.39 -2.58 -26.12
CA GLU A 106 11.62 -3.27 -25.75
C GLU A 106 12.05 -2.92 -24.32
N PRO A 107 12.88 -3.76 -23.66
CA PRO A 107 13.28 -3.52 -22.28
C PRO A 107 13.88 -2.13 -22.02
N HIS A 108 14.76 -1.64 -22.90
CA HIS A 108 15.35 -0.31 -22.75
C HIS A 108 14.31 0.82 -22.82
N GLN A 109 13.25 0.65 -23.62
CA GLN A 109 12.16 1.62 -23.74
C GLN A 109 11.33 1.69 -22.44
N LEU A 110 11.07 0.53 -21.82
CA LEU A 110 10.41 0.45 -20.52
C LEU A 110 11.28 1.03 -19.41
N GLU A 111 12.60 0.81 -19.44
CA GLU A 111 13.51 1.45 -18.49
C GLU A 111 13.45 2.98 -18.57
N GLU A 112 13.42 3.55 -19.77
CA GLU A 112 13.27 5.00 -19.97
C GLU A 112 11.92 5.52 -19.45
N VAL A 113 10.81 4.84 -19.77
CA VAL A 113 9.48 5.21 -19.27
C VAL A 113 9.43 5.17 -17.74
N VAL A 114 9.90 4.09 -17.13
CA VAL A 114 9.89 3.93 -15.68
C VAL A 114 10.79 4.97 -14.98
N SER A 115 11.96 5.26 -15.55
CA SER A 115 12.87 6.30 -15.05
C SER A 115 12.22 7.68 -15.07
N ASP A 116 11.49 8.01 -16.14
CA ASP A 116 10.79 9.28 -16.29
C ASP A 116 9.59 9.41 -15.34
N ILE A 117 8.87 8.31 -15.10
CA ILE A 117 7.78 8.25 -14.13
C ILE A 117 8.32 8.43 -12.70
N ALA A 118 9.35 7.68 -12.32
CA ALA A 118 9.99 7.81 -11.00
C ALA A 118 10.57 9.21 -10.77
N GLY A 119 11.18 9.80 -11.81
CA GLY A 119 11.72 11.16 -11.80
C GLY A 119 10.66 12.27 -11.88
N ARG A 120 9.36 11.92 -11.84
CA ARG A 120 8.22 12.86 -11.98
C ARG A 120 8.31 13.74 -13.24
N ARG A 121 8.93 13.23 -14.30
CA ARG A 121 9.01 13.91 -15.62
C ARG A 121 7.72 13.76 -16.40
N CYS A 122 7.00 12.66 -16.21
CA CYS A 122 5.67 12.47 -16.80
C CYS A 122 4.58 13.25 -16.05
N SER A 123 3.55 13.68 -16.77
CA SER A 123 2.28 14.17 -16.22
C SER A 123 1.36 13.01 -15.83
N GLU A 124 0.36 13.25 -14.98
CA GLU A 124 -0.65 12.25 -14.63
C GLU A 124 -1.41 11.74 -15.86
N MET A 125 -1.64 12.60 -16.86
CA MET A 125 -2.29 12.23 -18.12
C MET A 125 -1.42 11.25 -18.92
N GLU A 126 -0.11 11.47 -18.98
CA GLU A 126 0.82 10.60 -19.69
C GLU A 126 0.96 9.24 -18.99
N ILE A 127 1.02 9.25 -17.65
CA ILE A 127 1.01 8.03 -16.84
C ILE A 127 -0.30 7.27 -17.06
N ALA A 128 -1.45 7.94 -16.98
CA ALA A 128 -2.76 7.35 -17.22
C ALA A 128 -2.83 6.71 -18.62
N ALA A 129 -2.36 7.41 -19.65
CA ALA A 129 -2.35 6.91 -21.01
C ALA A 129 -1.48 5.65 -21.17
N PHE A 130 -0.31 5.63 -20.53
CA PHE A 130 0.55 4.45 -20.48
C PHE A 130 -0.15 3.27 -19.78
N LEU A 131 -0.73 3.50 -18.60
CA LEU A 131 -1.41 2.48 -17.80
C LEU A 131 -2.63 1.89 -18.53
N VAL A 132 -3.45 2.74 -19.16
CA VAL A 132 -4.59 2.31 -19.97
C VAL A 132 -4.13 1.50 -21.18
N ALA A 133 -3.06 1.93 -21.86
CA ALA A 133 -2.51 1.19 -22.99
C ALA A 133 -1.95 -0.17 -22.59
N CYS A 134 -1.24 -0.23 -21.46
CA CYS A 134 -0.77 -1.47 -20.84
C CYS A 134 -1.92 -2.40 -20.42
N ALA A 135 -3.00 -1.84 -19.88
CA ALA A 135 -4.18 -2.60 -19.49
C ALA A 135 -4.93 -3.21 -20.69
N GLY A 136 -4.87 -2.54 -21.85
CA GLY A 136 -5.43 -3.06 -23.09
C GLY A 136 -4.65 -4.25 -23.65
N PHE A 137 -3.30 -4.18 -23.61
CA PHE A 137 -2.43 -5.26 -24.08
C PHE A 137 -1.03 -5.17 -23.44
N MET A 138 -0.57 -6.27 -22.84
CA MET A 138 0.80 -6.43 -22.36
C MET A 138 1.24 -7.88 -22.55
N THR A 139 2.43 -8.06 -23.14
CA THR A 139 3.04 -9.39 -23.24
C THR A 139 3.76 -9.76 -21.94
N THR A 140 3.93 -11.07 -21.70
CA THR A 140 4.70 -11.57 -20.55
C THR A 140 6.16 -11.05 -20.53
N ALA A 141 6.76 -10.84 -21.71
CA ALA A 141 8.10 -10.27 -21.83
C ALA A 141 8.13 -8.78 -21.43
N GLU A 142 7.13 -8.00 -21.84
CA GLU A 142 6.99 -6.60 -21.39
C GLU A 142 6.74 -6.51 -19.89
N MET A 143 5.91 -7.38 -19.32
CA MET A 143 5.67 -7.45 -17.87
C MET A 143 6.96 -7.71 -17.10
N LEU A 144 7.77 -8.69 -17.54
CA LEU A 144 9.06 -8.98 -16.93
C LEU A 144 10.03 -7.79 -17.03
N ALA A 145 10.09 -7.15 -18.20
CA ALA A 145 10.92 -5.98 -18.42
C ALA A 145 10.47 -4.78 -17.56
N LEU A 146 9.16 -4.54 -17.45
CA LEU A 146 8.58 -3.52 -16.58
C LEU A 146 8.92 -3.79 -15.12
N THR A 147 8.77 -5.04 -14.66
CA THR A 147 9.12 -5.46 -13.29
C THR A 147 10.59 -5.17 -12.98
N LYS A 148 11.50 -5.54 -13.89
CA LYS A 148 12.95 -5.30 -13.74
C LYS A 148 13.27 -3.80 -13.75
N ALA A 149 12.65 -3.02 -14.61
CA ALA A 149 12.82 -1.57 -14.68
C ALA A 149 12.35 -0.89 -13.38
N MET A 150 11.18 -1.27 -12.85
CA MET A 150 10.63 -0.74 -11.59
C MET A 150 11.53 -1.09 -10.40
N ALA A 151 12.07 -2.31 -10.35
CA ALA A 151 13.00 -2.71 -9.29
C ALA A 151 14.35 -1.97 -9.36
N LYS A 152 14.79 -1.58 -10.57
CA LYS A 152 16.10 -0.95 -10.83
C LYS A 152 16.12 0.54 -10.47
N VAL A 153 14.98 1.24 -10.58
CA VAL A 153 14.92 2.70 -10.40
C VAL A 153 14.92 3.13 -8.93
N GLY A 154 14.54 2.23 -8.01
CA GLY A 154 14.54 2.50 -6.58
C GLY A 154 15.81 2.05 -5.87
N ASN A 155 15.81 2.23 -4.55
CA ASN A 155 16.88 1.73 -3.71
C ASN A 155 16.79 0.20 -3.58
N LYS A 156 17.96 -0.46 -3.53
CA LYS A 156 18.04 -1.91 -3.34
C LYS A 156 18.63 -2.25 -1.98
N LEU A 157 17.88 -3.05 -1.22
CA LEU A 157 18.33 -3.63 0.04
C LEU A 157 19.12 -4.91 -0.21
N THR A 158 20.11 -5.15 0.65
CA THR A 158 20.89 -6.39 0.67
C THR A 158 21.02 -6.86 2.11
N TRP A 159 20.98 -8.17 2.30
CA TRP A 159 20.96 -8.80 3.62
C TRP A 159 22.08 -9.82 3.74
N ARG A 160 22.62 -9.95 4.95
CA ARG A 160 23.71 -10.90 5.26
C ARG A 160 23.17 -12.28 5.60
N ALA A 161 22.27 -12.80 4.77
CA ALA A 161 21.69 -14.12 4.93
C ALA A 161 21.42 -14.75 3.56
N PRO A 162 21.66 -16.06 3.39
CA PRO A 162 21.39 -16.75 2.14
C PRO A 162 19.88 -16.89 1.86
N VAL A 163 19.08 -16.98 2.93
CA VAL A 163 17.61 -17.08 2.88
C VAL A 163 17.03 -15.86 3.57
N VAL A 164 16.43 -14.99 2.78
CA VAL A 164 15.62 -13.83 3.20
C VAL A 164 14.21 -14.07 2.68
N VAL A 165 13.26 -14.17 3.61
CA VAL A 165 11.88 -14.51 3.27
C VAL A 165 10.97 -13.28 3.33
N ASP A 166 9.92 -13.24 2.53
CA ASP A 166 8.90 -12.18 2.58
C ASP A 166 7.53 -12.80 2.28
N LYS A 167 6.46 -12.13 2.71
CA LYS A 167 5.08 -12.50 2.42
C LYS A 167 4.35 -11.32 1.83
N HIS A 168 3.66 -11.54 0.72
CA HIS A 168 2.74 -10.55 0.17
C HIS A 168 1.31 -11.11 0.11
N CYS A 169 0.31 -10.23 0.22
CA CYS A 169 -1.07 -10.57 -0.08
C CYS A 169 -1.56 -9.61 -1.15
N ILE A 170 -2.19 -10.12 -2.20
CA ILE A 170 -2.74 -9.26 -3.27
C ILE A 170 -3.86 -8.34 -2.76
N GLY A 171 -4.39 -8.61 -1.57
CA GLY A 171 -5.39 -7.82 -0.87
C GLY A 171 -6.82 -8.09 -1.36
N GLY A 172 -7.70 -7.13 -1.10
CA GLY A 172 -9.12 -7.18 -1.46
C GLY A 172 -10.05 -7.64 -0.34
N ILE A 173 -9.51 -8.17 0.77
CA ILE A 173 -10.30 -8.59 1.94
C ILE A 173 -9.96 -7.69 3.14
N PRO A 174 -10.94 -7.04 3.78
CA PRO A 174 -10.71 -6.23 4.98
C PRO A 174 -10.34 -7.11 6.19
N GLY A 175 -9.67 -6.52 7.18
CA GLY A 175 -9.24 -7.24 8.39
C GLY A 175 -8.01 -8.17 8.20
N ASN A 176 -7.46 -8.27 6.98
CA ASN A 176 -6.35 -9.19 6.69
C ASN A 176 -4.99 -8.68 7.20
N ARG A 177 -4.76 -8.73 8.52
CA ARG A 177 -3.46 -8.41 9.17
C ARG A 177 -2.58 -9.60 9.48
N THR A 178 -2.75 -10.66 8.71
CA THR A 178 -1.88 -11.86 8.77
C THR A 178 -0.39 -11.54 8.72
N SER A 179 0.02 -10.53 7.95
CA SER A 179 1.43 -10.11 7.87
C SER A 179 2.01 -9.72 9.24
N MET A 180 1.23 -9.11 10.13
CA MET A 180 1.70 -8.72 11.47
C MET A 180 1.87 -9.92 12.41
N ILE A 181 1.26 -11.07 12.11
CA ILE A 181 1.43 -12.30 12.90
C ILE A 181 2.53 -13.18 12.28
N VAL A 182 2.58 -13.24 10.94
CA VAL A 182 3.58 -14.00 10.19
C VAL A 182 4.99 -13.50 10.46
N VAL A 183 5.22 -12.17 10.43
CA VAL A 183 6.55 -11.58 10.66
C VAL A 183 7.17 -12.01 11.99
N PRO A 184 6.52 -11.81 13.16
CA PRO A 184 7.12 -12.20 14.42
C PRO A 184 7.30 -13.71 14.58
N ILE A 185 6.43 -14.56 14.00
CA ILE A 185 6.62 -16.02 14.00
C ILE A 185 7.91 -16.38 13.25
N VAL A 186 8.09 -15.84 12.05
CA VAL A 186 9.24 -16.13 11.18
C VAL A 186 10.53 -15.59 11.79
N ALA A 187 10.49 -14.37 12.34
CA ALA A 187 11.62 -13.78 13.07
C ALA A 187 11.96 -14.56 14.34
N ALA A 188 10.98 -15.10 15.07
CA ALA A 188 11.20 -15.97 16.23
C ALA A 188 11.82 -17.32 15.85
N HIS A 189 11.51 -17.83 14.65
CA HIS A 189 12.16 -19.03 14.11
C HIS A 189 13.63 -18.78 13.73
N GLY A 190 13.95 -17.57 13.27
CA GLY A 190 15.32 -17.15 12.94
C GLY A 190 15.58 -16.86 11.47
N LEU A 191 14.54 -16.81 10.62
CA LEU A 191 14.67 -16.37 9.23
C LEU A 191 14.47 -14.86 9.12
N PRO A 192 15.36 -14.12 8.42
CA PRO A 192 15.18 -12.70 8.15
C PRO A 192 13.92 -12.42 7.33
N ILE A 193 13.05 -11.55 7.85
CA ILE A 193 11.80 -11.13 7.18
C ILE A 193 11.63 -9.59 7.18
N PRO A 194 12.29 -8.87 6.26
CA PRO A 194 12.26 -7.41 6.18
C PRO A 194 10.97 -6.89 5.53
N LYS A 195 9.84 -6.99 6.24
CA LYS A 195 8.53 -6.71 5.66
C LYS A 195 8.27 -5.21 5.48
N SER A 196 8.28 -4.78 4.21
CA SER A 196 7.76 -3.48 3.80
C SER A 196 6.30 -3.58 3.36
N SER A 197 5.45 -2.66 3.84
CA SER A 197 4.02 -2.58 3.54
C SER A 197 3.64 -1.19 3.07
N SER A 198 2.67 -1.08 2.17
CA SER A 198 2.05 0.21 1.88
C SER A 198 1.03 0.57 2.97
N ARG A 199 0.72 1.86 3.09
CA ARG A 199 -0.49 2.31 3.76
C ARG A 199 -1.73 1.90 2.94
N ALA A 200 -2.86 1.88 3.60
CA ALA A 200 -4.15 1.83 2.95
C ALA A 200 -4.28 3.02 2.02
N ILE A 201 -4.87 2.77 0.85
CA ILE A 201 -5.37 3.86 0.01
C ILE A 201 -6.78 3.54 -0.53
N THR A 202 -7.16 2.25 -0.64
CA THR A 202 -8.56 1.84 -0.91
C THR A 202 -9.09 0.84 0.12
N SER A 203 -8.22 0.17 0.87
CA SER A 203 -8.62 -0.64 2.03
C SER A 203 -8.90 0.26 3.23
N PRO A 204 -9.71 -0.19 4.20
CA PRO A 204 -10.02 0.58 5.40
C PRO A 204 -8.82 0.74 6.34
N ALA A 205 -7.84 -0.16 6.26
CA ALA A 205 -6.50 0.05 6.78
C ALA A 205 -5.50 -0.82 6.01
N GLY A 206 -4.22 -0.43 6.07
CA GLY A 206 -3.08 -1.21 5.58
C GLY A 206 -2.27 -1.77 6.74
N THR A 207 -1.34 -2.68 6.45
CA THR A 207 -0.44 -3.22 7.48
C THR A 207 0.43 -2.13 8.11
N ALA A 208 0.84 -1.12 7.34
CA ALA A 208 1.58 0.01 7.88
C ALA A 208 0.72 0.85 8.85
N ASP A 209 -0.54 1.13 8.51
CA ASP A 209 -1.43 1.91 9.38
C ASP A 209 -1.74 1.18 10.69
N THR A 210 -1.93 -0.14 10.63
CA THR A 210 -2.15 -0.95 11.84
C THR A 210 -0.88 -1.07 12.69
N MET A 211 0.30 -1.25 12.09
CA MET A 211 1.56 -1.28 12.85
C MET A 211 1.86 0.09 13.47
N GLU A 212 1.46 1.18 12.81
CA GLU A 212 1.64 2.54 13.31
C GLU A 212 0.87 2.82 14.61
N VAL A 213 -0.15 2.03 14.93
CA VAL A 213 -0.82 2.08 16.23
C VAL A 213 0.13 1.67 17.36
N LEU A 214 1.08 0.78 17.09
CA LEU A 214 1.96 0.15 18.09
C LEU A 214 3.40 0.72 18.08
N ALA A 215 3.93 1.09 16.91
CA ALA A 215 5.31 1.57 16.76
C ALA A 215 5.45 2.57 15.60
N ARG A 216 6.61 3.21 15.44
CA ARG A 216 6.90 3.95 14.20
C ARG A 216 6.99 2.98 13.01
N VAL A 217 6.61 3.48 11.82
CA VAL A 217 6.69 2.75 10.55
C VAL A 217 7.49 3.50 9.48
N ASP A 218 7.77 4.77 9.72
CA ASP A 218 8.53 5.71 8.89
C ASP A 218 10.04 5.61 9.18
N LEU A 219 10.59 4.41 9.05
CA LEU A 219 12.02 4.19 9.25
C LEU A 219 12.82 4.57 7.99
N SER A 220 13.99 5.17 8.19
CA SER A 220 15.01 5.27 7.15
C SER A 220 15.54 3.88 6.78
N MET A 221 16.23 3.79 5.64
CA MET A 221 16.86 2.54 5.21
C MET A 221 17.85 1.98 6.25
N HIS A 222 18.63 2.85 6.89
CA HIS A 222 19.60 2.46 7.90
C HIS A 222 18.91 1.93 9.17
N GLU A 223 17.90 2.66 9.68
CA GLU A 223 17.11 2.19 10.83
C GLU A 223 16.44 0.83 10.53
N MET A 224 15.88 0.66 9.32
CA MET A 224 15.29 -0.61 8.91
C MET A 224 16.31 -1.76 8.94
N GLN A 225 17.54 -1.53 8.45
CA GLN A 225 18.59 -2.55 8.49
C GLN A 225 18.98 -2.92 9.92
N GLN A 226 19.12 -1.93 10.81
CA GLN A 226 19.42 -2.17 12.22
C GLN A 226 18.32 -3.00 12.91
N VAL A 227 17.05 -2.67 12.69
CA VAL A 227 15.92 -3.42 13.26
C VAL A 227 15.94 -4.87 12.78
N VAL A 228 16.18 -5.12 11.49
CA VAL A 228 16.22 -6.49 10.94
C VAL A 228 17.43 -7.25 11.45
N ASP A 229 18.60 -6.62 11.58
CA ASP A 229 19.81 -7.25 12.13
C ASP A 229 19.63 -7.62 13.61
N GLU A 230 18.92 -6.80 14.40
CA GLU A 230 18.68 -7.03 15.83
C GLU A 230 17.53 -8.00 16.10
N CYS A 231 16.42 -7.88 15.35
CA CYS A 231 15.17 -8.59 15.64
C CYS A 231 14.87 -9.75 14.69
N GLY A 232 15.57 -9.85 13.55
CA GLY A 232 15.27 -10.82 12.49
C GLY A 232 14.08 -10.44 11.60
N GLY A 233 13.40 -9.32 11.87
CA GLY A 233 12.26 -8.87 11.08
C GLY A 233 11.84 -7.46 11.41
N CYS A 234 11.06 -6.84 10.53
CA CYS A 234 10.51 -5.51 10.70
C CYS A 234 9.13 -5.39 10.04
N LEU A 235 8.36 -4.36 10.39
CA LEU A 235 7.08 -4.01 9.78
C LEU A 235 7.09 -2.50 9.50
N VAL A 236 7.55 -2.11 8.31
CA VAL A 236 7.79 -0.70 7.95
C VAL A 236 6.92 -0.24 6.78
N TRP A 237 6.74 1.06 6.65
CA TRP A 237 6.09 1.68 5.51
C TRP A 237 7.07 1.80 4.33
N GLY A 238 6.75 1.13 3.20
CA GLY A 238 7.63 1.06 2.04
C GLY A 238 7.89 2.41 1.34
N GLY A 239 6.95 3.36 1.44
CA GLY A 239 7.05 4.67 0.76
C GLY A 239 8.24 5.51 1.25
N HIS A 240 8.65 5.33 2.50
CA HIS A 240 9.77 6.07 3.08
C HIS A 240 11.15 5.53 2.66
N VAL A 241 11.21 4.24 2.26
CA VAL A 241 12.47 3.55 1.92
C VAL A 241 12.81 3.70 0.41
N ASN A 242 11.87 4.22 -0.38
CA ASN A 242 12.02 4.47 -1.81
C ASN A 242 12.47 3.23 -2.62
N LEU A 243 11.89 2.07 -2.32
CA LEU A 243 12.26 0.79 -2.94
C LEU A 243 11.81 0.68 -4.41
N SER A 244 10.63 1.22 -4.75
CA SER A 244 10.10 1.24 -6.12
C SER A 244 9.31 2.53 -6.36
N PRO A 245 9.97 3.68 -6.52
CA PRO A 245 9.30 4.99 -6.63
C PRO A 245 8.31 5.08 -7.79
N ALA A 246 8.60 4.39 -8.90
CA ALA A 246 7.71 4.34 -10.04
C ALA A 246 6.37 3.68 -9.68
N ASP A 247 6.39 2.65 -8.84
CA ASP A 247 5.20 1.95 -8.41
C ASP A 247 4.25 2.87 -7.63
N ASP A 248 4.78 3.63 -6.67
CA ASP A 248 3.97 4.56 -5.87
C ASP A 248 3.30 5.63 -6.75
N VAL A 249 3.99 6.11 -7.78
CA VAL A 249 3.46 7.09 -8.75
C VAL A 249 2.45 6.46 -9.71
N MET A 250 2.70 5.24 -10.20
CA MET A 250 1.74 4.53 -11.05
C MET A 250 0.45 4.24 -10.28
N ILE A 251 0.57 3.75 -9.04
CA ILE A 251 -0.56 3.41 -8.18
C ILE A 251 -1.45 4.62 -7.88
N SER A 252 -0.90 5.83 -7.75
CA SER A 252 -1.71 7.04 -7.54
C SER A 252 -2.62 7.37 -8.73
N VAL A 253 -2.29 6.88 -9.92
CA VAL A 253 -3.06 7.06 -11.16
C VAL A 253 -3.91 5.84 -11.52
N GLU A 254 -3.42 4.63 -11.28
CA GLU A 254 -4.16 3.37 -11.50
C GLU A 254 -5.47 3.32 -10.71
N ARG A 255 -5.44 3.82 -9.46
CA ARG A 255 -6.56 3.70 -8.53
C ARG A 255 -7.79 4.53 -8.90
N PRO A 256 -7.69 5.85 -9.18
CA PRO A 256 -8.83 6.62 -9.65
C PRO A 256 -9.48 6.06 -10.93
N LEU A 257 -8.68 5.38 -11.76
CA LEU A 257 -9.13 4.74 -13.00
C LEU A 257 -9.67 3.32 -12.79
N ALA A 258 -9.54 2.76 -11.57
CA ALA A 258 -9.86 1.37 -11.26
C ALA A 258 -9.19 0.34 -12.20
N ILE A 259 -7.96 0.64 -12.63
CA ILE A 259 -7.13 -0.24 -13.47
C ILE A 259 -6.23 -1.07 -12.56
N ASP A 260 -6.41 -2.39 -12.57
CA ASP A 260 -5.60 -3.34 -11.78
C ASP A 260 -5.48 -4.65 -12.55
N THR A 261 -4.78 -4.62 -13.70
CA THR A 261 -4.58 -5.83 -14.50
C THR A 261 -3.62 -6.79 -13.81
N ARG A 262 -3.72 -8.09 -14.14
CA ARG A 262 -2.91 -9.14 -13.49
C ARG A 262 -1.41 -8.88 -13.69
N GLU A 263 -1.05 -8.45 -14.90
CA GLU A 263 0.31 -8.17 -15.32
C GLU A 263 0.89 -6.96 -14.57
N GLN A 264 0.14 -5.86 -14.47
CA GLN A 264 0.56 -4.68 -13.70
C GLN A 264 0.67 -4.99 -12.20
N MET A 265 -0.28 -5.72 -11.65
CA MET A 265 -0.27 -6.16 -10.25
C MET A 265 0.97 -7.01 -9.93
N VAL A 266 1.29 -7.98 -10.79
CA VAL A 266 2.49 -8.82 -10.63
C VAL A 266 3.75 -7.96 -10.72
N ALA A 267 3.84 -7.06 -11.70
CA ALA A 267 5.01 -6.18 -11.86
C ALA A 267 5.22 -5.25 -10.65
N SER A 268 4.14 -4.64 -10.16
CA SER A 268 4.12 -3.84 -8.94
C SER A 268 4.65 -4.62 -7.74
N ILE A 269 4.06 -5.78 -7.45
CA ILE A 269 4.41 -6.57 -6.27
C ILE A 269 5.85 -7.06 -6.39
N MET A 270 6.19 -7.73 -7.49
CA MET A 270 7.50 -8.35 -7.67
C MET A 270 8.64 -7.33 -7.65
N SER A 271 8.46 -6.14 -8.25
CA SER A 271 9.49 -5.10 -8.24
C SER A 271 9.88 -4.66 -6.83
N LYS A 272 8.89 -4.45 -5.94
CA LYS A 272 9.13 -4.12 -4.53
C LYS A 272 9.82 -5.24 -3.77
N LYS A 273 9.48 -6.50 -4.04
CA LYS A 273 10.08 -7.67 -3.37
C LYS A 273 11.54 -7.87 -3.82
N MET A 274 11.82 -7.66 -5.10
CA MET A 274 13.18 -7.66 -5.63
C MET A 274 14.04 -6.53 -5.05
N ALA A 275 13.49 -5.32 -4.98
CA ALA A 275 14.17 -4.17 -4.39
C ALA A 275 14.41 -4.34 -2.88
N ALA A 276 13.50 -5.02 -2.17
CA ALA A 276 13.66 -5.36 -0.77
C ALA A 276 14.73 -6.45 -0.50
N GLY A 277 15.32 -7.05 -1.54
CA GLY A 277 16.37 -8.06 -1.37
C GLY A 277 15.86 -9.41 -0.89
N SER A 278 14.57 -9.70 -1.08
CA SER A 278 13.99 -11.02 -0.76
C SER A 278 14.55 -12.09 -1.68
N THR A 279 14.66 -13.32 -1.17
CA THR A 279 15.12 -14.51 -1.91
C THR A 279 14.00 -15.55 -2.04
N HIS A 280 13.09 -15.59 -1.06
CA HIS A 280 11.93 -16.46 -1.02
C HIS A 280 10.70 -15.62 -0.70
N LEU A 281 9.58 -15.90 -1.36
CA LEU A 281 8.36 -15.10 -1.28
C LEU A 281 7.12 -16.00 -1.26
N VAL A 282 6.29 -15.83 -0.24
CA VAL A 282 4.94 -16.41 -0.22
C VAL A 282 3.92 -15.35 -0.67
N ILE A 283 3.14 -15.66 -1.70
CA ILE A 283 2.03 -14.84 -2.19
C ILE A 283 0.70 -15.44 -1.72
N ASP A 284 -0.03 -14.68 -0.90
CA ASP A 284 -1.40 -14.97 -0.49
C ASP A 284 -2.40 -14.42 -1.53
N ILE A 285 -3.22 -15.31 -2.11
CA ILE A 285 -4.32 -15.00 -3.03
C ILE A 285 -5.65 -15.37 -2.36
N PRO A 286 -6.35 -14.41 -1.74
CA PRO A 286 -7.71 -14.63 -1.27
C PRO A 286 -8.66 -14.83 -2.45
N ILE A 287 -9.47 -15.89 -2.41
CA ILE A 287 -10.50 -16.20 -3.41
C ILE A 287 -11.86 -16.01 -2.76
N GLY A 288 -12.71 -15.17 -3.35
CA GLY A 288 -14.04 -14.93 -2.83
C GLY A 288 -14.91 -14.05 -3.73
N PRO A 289 -16.21 -13.97 -3.45
CA PRO A 289 -17.18 -13.27 -4.29
C PRO A 289 -16.87 -11.77 -4.43
N THR A 290 -16.33 -11.18 -3.36
CA THR A 290 -16.00 -9.76 -3.22
C THR A 290 -14.48 -9.51 -3.19
N ALA A 291 -13.67 -10.56 -3.33
CA ALA A 291 -12.21 -10.47 -3.42
C ALA A 291 -11.76 -9.94 -4.79
N LYS A 292 -10.48 -9.55 -4.90
CA LYS A 292 -9.86 -9.23 -6.20
C LYS A 292 -9.87 -10.43 -7.16
N VAL A 293 -9.79 -11.65 -6.62
CA VAL A 293 -9.80 -12.89 -7.39
C VAL A 293 -11.07 -13.66 -7.05
N LYS A 294 -11.96 -13.80 -8.03
CA LYS A 294 -13.29 -14.40 -7.81
C LYS A 294 -13.37 -15.88 -8.15
N SER A 295 -12.37 -16.41 -8.83
CA SER A 295 -12.38 -17.79 -9.32
C SER A 295 -11.03 -18.47 -9.14
N HIS A 296 -11.05 -19.78 -8.96
CA HIS A 296 -9.84 -20.62 -8.94
C HIS A 296 -9.07 -20.56 -10.26
N GLY A 297 -9.76 -20.40 -11.39
CA GLY A 297 -9.14 -20.25 -12.70
C GLY A 297 -8.31 -18.97 -12.80
N ASP A 298 -8.82 -17.85 -12.27
CA ASP A 298 -8.07 -16.60 -12.21
C ASP A 298 -6.90 -16.67 -11.22
N ALA A 299 -7.10 -17.30 -10.06
CA ALA A 299 -6.02 -17.55 -9.10
C ALA A 299 -4.88 -18.35 -9.73
N MET A 300 -5.20 -19.40 -10.50
CA MET A 300 -4.21 -20.24 -11.19
C MET A 300 -3.43 -19.46 -12.27
N ARG A 301 -4.10 -18.57 -13.02
CA ARG A 301 -3.42 -17.69 -13.99
C ARG A 301 -2.45 -16.75 -13.28
N LEU A 302 -2.89 -16.12 -12.19
CA LEU A 302 -2.07 -15.20 -11.42
C LEU A 302 -0.88 -15.92 -10.78
N ARG A 303 -1.10 -17.12 -10.24
CA ARG A 303 -0.06 -18.01 -9.72
C ARG A 303 1.05 -18.24 -10.76
N LYS A 304 0.69 -18.63 -11.99
CA LYS A 304 1.67 -18.87 -13.06
C LYS A 304 2.47 -17.63 -13.42
N LEU A 305 1.87 -16.45 -13.37
CA LEU A 305 2.59 -15.19 -13.63
C LEU A 305 3.61 -14.90 -12.52
N PHE A 306 3.23 -15.05 -11.26
CA PHE A 306 4.14 -14.90 -10.12
C PHE A 306 5.31 -15.89 -10.17
N GLU A 307 5.02 -17.17 -10.42
CA GLU A 307 6.05 -18.22 -10.56
C GLU A 307 6.98 -17.94 -11.75
N TYR A 308 6.43 -17.52 -12.89
CA TYR A 308 7.23 -17.16 -14.07
C TYR A 308 8.17 -15.99 -13.78
N VAL A 309 7.66 -14.87 -13.26
CA VAL A 309 8.49 -13.70 -12.95
C VAL A 309 9.52 -14.05 -11.87
N GLY A 310 9.12 -14.83 -10.85
CA GLY A 310 10.02 -15.32 -9.81
C GLY A 310 11.21 -16.09 -10.36
N HIS A 311 10.94 -17.08 -11.22
CA HIS A 311 11.98 -17.86 -11.90
C HIS A 311 12.95 -16.96 -12.69
N GLU A 312 12.42 -16.03 -13.49
CA GLU A 312 13.22 -15.15 -14.37
C GLU A 312 14.06 -14.09 -13.63
N VAL A 313 13.80 -13.88 -12.34
CA VAL A 313 14.54 -12.93 -11.50
C VAL A 313 15.31 -13.61 -10.35
N GLY A 314 15.28 -14.95 -10.29
CA GLY A 314 15.96 -15.72 -9.24
C GLY A 314 15.31 -15.60 -7.86
N LEU A 315 13.99 -15.36 -7.80
CA LEU A 315 13.21 -15.32 -6.57
C LEU A 315 12.37 -16.60 -6.47
N HIS A 316 12.53 -17.35 -5.39
CA HIS A 316 11.67 -18.52 -5.11
C HIS A 316 10.29 -18.02 -4.69
N VAL A 317 9.26 -18.35 -5.47
CA VAL A 317 7.89 -17.91 -5.20
C VAL A 317 7.00 -19.11 -4.94
N GLU A 318 6.31 -19.08 -3.81
CA GLU A 318 5.22 -19.99 -3.49
C GLU A 318 3.91 -19.21 -3.42
N VAL A 319 2.86 -19.74 -4.03
CA VAL A 319 1.55 -19.09 -4.07
C VAL A 319 0.53 -19.92 -3.31
N VAL A 320 -0.03 -19.32 -2.26
CA VAL A 320 -1.04 -19.92 -1.39
C VAL A 320 -2.38 -19.27 -1.67
N THR A 321 -3.35 -20.06 -2.10
CA THR A 321 -4.74 -19.62 -2.25
C THR A 321 -5.45 -19.76 -0.92
N THR A 322 -6.14 -18.71 -0.46
CA THR A 322 -6.83 -18.69 0.83
C THR A 322 -8.29 -18.29 0.66
N ASP A 323 -9.10 -18.54 1.70
CA ASP A 323 -10.49 -18.11 1.70
C ASP A 323 -10.58 -16.58 1.80
N GLY A 324 -11.37 -15.99 0.90
CA GLY A 324 -11.73 -14.58 0.85
C GLY A 324 -13.25 -14.36 0.84
N SER A 325 -14.02 -15.33 1.34
CA SER A 325 -15.48 -15.27 1.40
C SER A 325 -16.03 -14.22 2.36
N GLN A 326 -15.25 -13.83 3.37
CA GLN A 326 -15.63 -12.91 4.43
C GLN A 326 -14.42 -12.09 4.93
N PRO A 327 -14.63 -10.99 5.68
CA PRO A 327 -13.55 -10.28 6.36
C PRO A 327 -12.73 -11.22 7.23
N ILE A 328 -11.44 -10.97 7.41
CA ILE A 328 -10.57 -11.79 8.28
C ILE A 328 -10.48 -11.13 9.65
N GLY A 329 -10.65 -11.89 10.72
CA GLY A 329 -10.75 -11.32 12.07
C GLY A 329 -12.12 -10.72 12.35
N ARG A 330 -12.20 -9.87 13.39
CA ARG A 330 -13.40 -9.15 13.83
C ARG A 330 -13.27 -7.65 13.64
N GLY A 331 -12.08 -7.10 13.86
CA GLY A 331 -11.78 -5.69 13.71
C GLY A 331 -11.46 -5.30 12.27
N ILE A 332 -11.95 -4.14 11.85
CA ILE A 332 -11.63 -3.52 10.55
C ILE A 332 -11.34 -2.04 10.81
N GLY A 333 -10.13 -1.58 10.48
CA GLY A 333 -9.62 -0.25 10.87
C GLY A 333 -8.37 -0.36 11.75
N PRO A 334 -7.52 0.68 11.85
CA PRO A 334 -6.18 0.56 12.42
C PRO A 334 -6.14 0.00 13.85
N VAL A 335 -6.88 0.62 14.79
CA VAL A 335 -6.89 0.20 16.20
C VAL A 335 -7.54 -1.17 16.38
N LEU A 336 -8.69 -1.40 15.74
CA LEU A 336 -9.44 -2.65 15.83
C LEU A 336 -8.66 -3.84 15.25
N GLU A 337 -7.95 -3.64 14.14
CA GLU A 337 -7.11 -4.68 13.55
C GLU A 337 -5.82 -4.93 14.37
N ALA A 338 -5.28 -3.90 15.05
CA ALA A 338 -4.14 -4.07 15.96
C ALA A 338 -4.53 -4.89 17.19
N ARG A 339 -5.72 -4.63 17.76
CA ARG A 339 -6.32 -5.42 18.84
C ARG A 339 -6.38 -6.90 18.47
N ASP A 340 -6.95 -7.21 17.31
CA ASP A 340 -7.11 -8.59 16.85
C ASP A 340 -5.76 -9.31 16.65
N VAL A 341 -4.76 -8.61 16.09
CA VAL A 341 -3.39 -9.14 15.95
C VAL A 341 -2.77 -9.46 17.30
N MET A 342 -2.86 -8.53 18.25
CA MET A 342 -2.29 -8.72 19.60
C MET A 342 -3.01 -9.84 20.35
N ALA A 343 -4.33 -9.94 20.26
CA ALA A 343 -5.11 -11.03 20.83
C ALA A 343 -4.63 -12.41 20.31
N VAL A 344 -4.35 -12.53 19.02
CA VAL A 344 -3.79 -13.77 18.44
C VAL A 344 -2.40 -14.08 19.00
N LEU A 345 -1.50 -13.10 19.05
CA LEU A 345 -0.13 -13.27 19.55
C LEU A 345 -0.09 -13.58 21.06
N GLU A 346 -1.00 -13.00 21.82
CA GLU A 346 -1.18 -13.22 23.27
C GLU A 346 -1.89 -14.55 23.58
N ASN A 347 -2.39 -15.25 22.56
CA ASN A 347 -3.20 -16.46 22.69
C ASN A 347 -4.44 -16.26 23.58
N THR A 348 -5.11 -15.11 23.46
CA THR A 348 -6.34 -14.89 24.23
C THR A 348 -7.43 -15.87 23.79
N PRO A 349 -8.34 -16.29 24.70
CA PRO A 349 -9.40 -17.23 24.37
C PRO A 349 -10.37 -16.73 23.29
N ASP A 350 -10.55 -15.41 23.21
CA ASP A 350 -11.44 -14.73 22.28
C ASP A 350 -10.77 -14.29 20.97
N ALA A 351 -9.47 -14.58 20.79
CA ALA A 351 -8.71 -14.21 19.61
C ALA A 351 -9.34 -14.78 18.32
N PRO A 352 -9.38 -14.02 17.21
CA PRO A 352 -10.01 -14.49 15.97
C PRO A 352 -9.30 -15.71 15.38
N ALA A 353 -10.03 -16.83 15.32
CA ALA A 353 -9.49 -18.13 14.91
C ALA A 353 -9.12 -18.18 13.42
N ASP A 354 -9.86 -17.49 12.56
CA ASP A 354 -9.61 -17.39 11.12
C ASP A 354 -8.31 -16.63 10.82
N LEU A 355 -8.09 -15.50 11.51
CA LEU A 355 -6.85 -14.74 11.43
C LEU A 355 -5.65 -15.56 11.92
N ARG A 356 -5.81 -16.28 13.04
CA ARG A 356 -4.79 -17.20 13.58
C ARG A 356 -4.44 -18.28 12.58
N GLU A 357 -5.42 -19.07 12.14
CA GLU A 357 -5.19 -20.24 11.28
C GLU A 357 -4.55 -19.85 9.95
N LYS A 358 -5.07 -18.81 9.29
CA LYS A 358 -4.49 -18.30 8.05
C LYS A 358 -3.04 -17.82 8.24
N SER A 359 -2.74 -17.16 9.36
CA SER A 359 -1.38 -16.70 9.66
C SER A 359 -0.43 -17.86 9.90
N LEU A 360 -0.87 -18.93 10.57
CA LEU A 360 -0.07 -20.14 10.80
C LEU A 360 0.24 -20.88 9.50
N GLN A 361 -0.72 -20.98 8.58
CA GLN A 361 -0.51 -21.58 7.25
C GLN A 361 0.53 -20.81 6.44
N LEU A 362 0.40 -19.48 6.38
CA LEU A 362 1.32 -18.62 5.64
C LEU A 362 2.72 -18.57 6.27
N ALA A 363 2.81 -18.52 7.59
CA ALA A 363 4.09 -18.61 8.30
C ALA A 363 4.72 -19.98 8.07
N GLY A 364 3.95 -21.06 8.17
CA GLY A 364 4.42 -22.42 7.92
C GLY A 364 5.05 -22.58 6.53
N ALA A 365 4.40 -22.08 5.49
CA ALA A 365 4.95 -22.08 4.13
C ALA A 365 6.30 -21.33 4.04
N LEU A 366 6.45 -20.20 4.72
CA LEU A 366 7.75 -19.51 4.79
C LEU A 366 8.80 -20.33 5.53
N LEU A 367 8.44 -20.95 6.65
CA LEU A 367 9.37 -21.72 7.48
C LEU A 367 9.91 -22.97 6.75
N GLU A 368 9.17 -23.55 5.80
CA GLU A 368 9.66 -24.66 4.96
C GLU A 368 10.85 -24.26 4.06
N ASN A 369 11.10 -22.96 3.89
CA ASN A 369 12.28 -22.48 3.17
C ASN A 369 13.56 -22.51 4.02
N ASP A 370 13.47 -22.84 5.32
CA ASP A 370 14.63 -23.11 6.15
C ASP A 370 15.18 -24.52 5.86
N PRO A 371 16.42 -24.66 5.33
CA PRO A 371 17.02 -25.98 5.10
C PRO A 371 17.19 -26.82 6.36
N ALA A 372 17.18 -26.21 7.55
CA ALA A 372 17.25 -26.92 8.83
C ALA A 372 15.90 -27.55 9.22
N LEU A 373 14.78 -27.07 8.68
CA LEU A 373 13.45 -27.59 8.96
C LEU A 373 13.14 -28.75 8.01
N ARG A 374 13.00 -29.97 8.56
CA ARG A 374 12.75 -31.16 7.74
C ARG A 374 11.26 -31.48 7.65
N GLY A 375 10.81 -31.81 6.45
CA GLY A 375 9.68 -32.72 6.21
C GLY A 375 8.28 -32.17 6.46
N GLY A 376 7.94 -30.95 6.03
CA GLY A 376 6.56 -30.47 6.08
C GLY A 376 6.10 -30.06 7.48
N SER A 377 7.04 -29.71 8.36
CA SER A 377 6.78 -29.37 9.77
C SER A 377 6.61 -27.86 10.04
N GLY A 378 6.59 -27.04 8.99
CA GLY A 378 6.46 -25.58 9.02
C GLY A 378 5.24 -25.10 9.78
N TYR A 379 4.05 -25.64 9.48
CA TYR A 379 2.83 -25.28 10.21
C TYR A 379 2.94 -25.64 11.70
N ALA A 380 3.40 -26.85 12.01
CA ALA A 380 3.55 -27.30 13.39
C ALA A 380 4.55 -26.43 14.17
N ARG A 381 5.64 -26.01 13.52
CA ARG A 381 6.63 -25.10 14.09
C ARG A 381 6.08 -23.69 14.29
N ALA A 382 5.38 -23.15 13.30
CA ALA A 382 4.72 -21.84 13.40
C ALA A 382 3.72 -21.82 14.56
N ARG A 383 2.90 -22.89 14.67
CA ARG A 383 1.95 -23.07 15.75
C ARG A 383 2.64 -23.15 17.12
N GLN A 384 3.71 -23.94 17.23
CA GLN A 384 4.49 -24.04 18.45
C GLN A 384 5.03 -22.67 18.91
N LEU A 385 5.61 -21.89 17.98
CA LEU A 385 6.16 -20.55 18.26
C LEU A 385 5.10 -19.52 18.67
N LEU A 386 3.87 -19.67 18.16
CA LEU A 386 2.74 -18.86 18.59
C LEU A 386 2.28 -19.26 19.98
N GLU A 387 1.98 -20.54 20.20
CA GLU A 387 1.39 -21.08 21.43
C GLU A 387 2.33 -20.97 22.65
N ASN A 388 3.65 -21.06 22.44
CA ASN A 388 4.62 -20.91 23.54
C ASN A 388 5.02 -19.45 23.83
N GLY A 389 4.44 -18.48 23.11
CA GLY A 389 4.66 -17.04 23.32
C GLY A 389 5.95 -16.47 22.72
N GLU A 390 6.75 -17.26 21.99
CA GLU A 390 7.97 -16.75 21.34
C GLU A 390 7.65 -15.73 20.23
N ALA A 391 6.55 -15.93 19.49
CA ALA A 391 6.07 -14.95 18.53
C ALA A 391 5.71 -13.61 19.20
N LEU A 392 5.04 -13.62 20.36
CA LEU A 392 4.72 -12.40 21.09
C LEU A 392 5.98 -11.67 21.58
N LYS A 393 6.97 -12.40 22.12
CA LYS A 393 8.25 -11.82 22.51
C LYS A 393 8.96 -11.19 21.32
N SER A 394 8.93 -11.87 20.17
CA SER A 394 9.50 -11.37 18.92
C SER A 394 8.80 -10.09 18.44
N MET A 395 7.47 -10.06 18.45
CA MET A 395 6.69 -8.87 18.12
C MET A 395 7.05 -7.69 19.03
N ASN A 396 7.14 -7.92 20.35
CA ASN A 396 7.51 -6.87 21.29
C ASN A 396 8.91 -6.30 21.03
N ARG A 397 9.90 -7.16 20.73
CA ARG A 397 11.25 -6.70 20.33
C ARG A 397 11.19 -5.83 19.07
N ILE A 398 10.42 -6.23 18.06
CA ILE A 398 10.23 -5.43 16.84
C ILE A 398 9.57 -4.08 17.18
N ILE A 399 8.51 -4.07 17.99
CA ILE A 399 7.84 -2.83 18.43
C ILE A 399 8.81 -1.90 19.14
N ASP A 400 9.63 -2.43 20.06
CA ASP A 400 10.60 -1.65 20.82
C ASP A 400 11.70 -1.08 19.91
N ALA A 401 12.27 -1.91 19.03
CA ALA A 401 13.33 -1.52 18.11
C ALA A 401 12.86 -0.51 17.05
N GLN A 402 11.61 -0.60 16.60
CA GLN A 402 11.02 0.40 15.69
C GLN A 402 10.56 1.67 16.43
N GLY A 403 10.62 1.71 17.77
CA GLY A 403 10.15 2.85 18.57
C GLY A 403 8.68 2.71 18.95
N ARG A 404 8.44 2.07 20.10
CA ARG A 404 7.12 1.84 20.69
C ARG A 404 6.37 3.16 20.91
N LYS A 405 5.07 3.17 20.57
CA LYS A 405 4.16 4.23 20.97
C LYS A 405 3.60 3.96 22.37
N THR A 406 3.69 4.97 23.24
CA THR A 406 3.17 4.90 24.62
C THR A 406 1.71 5.32 24.73
N ASP A 407 1.26 6.15 23.79
CA ASP A 407 -0.13 6.64 23.71
C ASP A 407 -0.84 5.89 22.59
N VAL A 408 -1.33 4.68 22.91
CA VAL A 408 -2.04 3.84 21.94
C VAL A 408 -3.46 4.39 21.80
N PRO A 409 -3.88 4.80 20.59
CA PRO A 409 -5.20 5.39 20.39
C PRO A 409 -6.33 4.40 20.73
N CYS A 410 -7.39 4.94 21.31
CA CYS A 410 -8.62 4.20 21.58
C CYS A 410 -9.52 4.16 20.34
N THR A 411 -10.54 3.29 20.37
CA THR A 411 -11.60 3.30 19.37
C THR A 411 -12.44 4.57 19.49
N GLY A 412 -13.02 5.02 18.37
CA GLY A 412 -13.89 6.19 18.32
C GLY A 412 -15.11 6.02 19.22
N GLU A 413 -15.46 7.10 19.94
CA GLU A 413 -16.55 7.12 20.91
C GLU A 413 -17.95 7.20 20.26
N LEU A 414 -18.02 7.70 19.01
CA LEU A 414 -19.26 7.71 18.25
C LEU A 414 -19.53 6.30 17.71
N THR A 415 -20.48 5.62 18.35
CA THR A 415 -20.79 4.22 18.02
C THR A 415 -22.24 3.99 17.67
N HIS A 416 -22.47 3.06 16.74
CA HIS A 416 -23.81 2.57 16.42
C HIS A 416 -23.78 1.09 16.05
N ASP A 417 -24.71 0.34 16.62
CA ASP A 417 -24.88 -1.08 16.31
C ASP A 417 -25.85 -1.26 15.15
N ILE A 418 -25.42 -1.99 14.12
CA ILE A 418 -26.28 -2.41 13.02
C ILE A 418 -26.87 -3.76 13.39
N LEU A 419 -28.20 -3.77 13.52
CA LEU A 419 -28.96 -4.92 14.02
C LEU A 419 -29.47 -5.79 12.88
N ALA A 420 -29.59 -7.08 13.12
CA ALA A 420 -30.15 -8.03 12.17
C ALA A 420 -31.64 -7.76 11.92
N SER A 421 -32.03 -7.72 10.64
CA SER A 421 -33.40 -7.46 10.19
C SER A 421 -34.36 -8.63 10.40
N GLY A 422 -33.83 -9.85 10.59
CA GLY A 422 -34.59 -11.06 10.85
C GLY A 422 -33.71 -12.16 11.45
N PRO A 423 -34.32 -13.23 11.99
CA PRO A 423 -33.58 -14.37 12.52
C PRO A 423 -33.05 -15.26 11.40
N GLY A 424 -32.03 -16.07 11.68
CA GLY A 424 -31.51 -17.08 10.77
C GLY A 424 -30.03 -17.32 11.00
N LYS A 425 -29.31 -17.67 9.92
CA LYS A 425 -27.86 -17.86 9.94
C LYS A 425 -27.20 -16.95 8.92
N VAL A 426 -26.06 -16.38 9.27
CA VAL A 426 -25.28 -15.56 8.34
C VAL A 426 -24.69 -16.47 7.25
N THR A 427 -25.12 -16.29 6.01
CA THR A 427 -24.67 -17.06 4.85
C THR A 427 -23.66 -16.31 3.99
N GLY A 428 -23.54 -14.99 4.17
CA GLY A 428 -22.57 -14.18 3.44
C GLY A 428 -22.35 -12.81 4.07
N ILE A 429 -21.17 -12.25 3.84
CA ILE A 429 -20.78 -10.89 4.25
C ILE A 429 -20.14 -10.19 3.05
N ASP A 430 -20.66 -9.03 2.68
CA ASP A 430 -20.09 -8.21 1.61
C ASP A 430 -18.86 -7.44 2.11
N CYS A 431 -17.67 -8.03 1.89
CA CYS A 431 -16.39 -7.41 2.21
C CYS A 431 -16.20 -6.01 1.62
N PHE A 432 -16.72 -5.74 0.41
CA PHE A 432 -16.57 -4.43 -0.23
C PHE A 432 -17.43 -3.39 0.50
N ARG A 433 -18.66 -3.75 0.84
CA ARG A 433 -19.56 -2.87 1.60
C ARG A 433 -19.01 -2.57 2.98
N ILE A 434 -18.57 -3.59 3.73
CA ILE A 434 -17.99 -3.41 5.06
C ILE A 434 -16.70 -2.57 5.00
N ALA A 435 -15.82 -2.82 4.02
CA ALA A 435 -14.63 -2.02 3.80
C ALA A 435 -14.94 -0.55 3.49
N ARG A 436 -15.97 -0.29 2.67
CA ARG A 436 -16.43 1.07 2.36
C ARG A 436 -17.03 1.76 3.58
N LEU A 437 -17.79 1.02 4.40
CA LEU A 437 -18.42 1.54 5.60
C LEU A 437 -17.36 1.97 6.63
N ALA A 438 -16.34 1.14 6.87
CA ALA A 438 -15.19 1.49 7.70
C ALA A 438 -14.48 2.77 7.21
N ARG A 439 -14.35 2.94 5.88
CA ARG A 439 -13.75 4.16 5.30
C ARG A 439 -14.61 5.40 5.48
N LEU A 440 -15.93 5.26 5.29
CA LEU A 440 -16.86 6.36 5.52
C LEU A 440 -16.87 6.79 6.98
N ALA A 441 -16.62 5.87 7.91
CA ALA A 441 -16.50 6.16 9.34
C ALA A 441 -15.19 6.89 9.74
N GLY A 442 -14.22 7.03 8.81
CA GLY A 442 -12.97 7.77 9.01
C GLY A 442 -11.69 6.94 8.80
N ALA A 443 -11.78 5.61 8.68
CA ALA A 443 -10.59 4.76 8.53
C ALA A 443 -9.94 4.90 7.13
N PRO A 444 -8.60 4.86 7.01
CA PRO A 444 -7.60 4.73 8.07
C PRO A 444 -7.15 6.06 8.68
N MET A 445 -7.61 7.20 8.16
CA MET A 445 -7.12 8.53 8.56
C MET A 445 -7.31 8.75 10.06
N ASP A 446 -8.47 8.34 10.56
CA ASP A 446 -8.74 8.26 11.98
C ASP A 446 -8.48 6.84 12.47
N CYS A 447 -7.42 6.69 13.27
CA CYS A 447 -6.98 5.37 13.74
C CYS A 447 -8.04 4.66 14.59
N GLY A 448 -8.85 5.41 15.34
CA GLY A 448 -9.93 4.89 16.17
C GLY A 448 -11.20 4.54 15.40
N ALA A 449 -11.32 4.95 14.14
CA ALA A 449 -12.48 4.64 13.30
C ALA A 449 -12.39 3.24 12.69
N GLY A 450 -13.54 2.62 12.45
CA GLY A 450 -13.60 1.28 11.89
C GLY A 450 -14.89 0.53 12.21
N ILE A 451 -14.88 -0.78 11.96
CA ILE A 451 -16.01 -1.70 12.17
C ILE A 451 -15.56 -2.85 13.06
N ASP A 452 -16.36 -3.14 14.08
CA ASP A 452 -16.18 -4.31 14.95
C ASP A 452 -17.29 -5.33 14.68
N LEU A 453 -16.92 -6.49 14.13
CA LEU A 453 -17.86 -7.53 13.73
C LEU A 453 -18.22 -8.44 14.92
N PHE A 454 -19.52 -8.62 15.16
CA PHE A 454 -20.04 -9.55 16.16
C PHE A 454 -20.44 -10.90 15.57
N LYS A 455 -20.86 -10.92 14.29
CA LYS A 455 -21.29 -12.12 13.57
C LYS A 455 -20.42 -12.38 12.34
N LYS A 456 -20.07 -13.64 12.14
CA LYS A 456 -19.30 -14.17 11.01
C LYS A 456 -20.17 -15.14 10.20
N VAL A 457 -19.71 -15.49 8.99
CA VAL A 457 -20.42 -16.48 8.17
C VAL A 457 -20.49 -17.81 8.93
N GLY A 458 -21.70 -18.35 9.02
CA GLY A 458 -22.02 -19.56 9.78
C GLY A 458 -22.63 -19.29 11.16
N ASP A 459 -22.58 -18.07 11.68
CA ASP A 459 -23.13 -17.75 12.99
C ASP A 459 -24.67 -17.64 12.94
N PRO A 460 -25.38 -18.18 13.95
CA PRO A 460 -26.80 -17.92 14.13
C PRO A 460 -27.02 -16.48 14.60
N VAL A 461 -28.16 -15.90 14.22
CA VAL A 461 -28.54 -14.54 14.59
C VAL A 461 -30.04 -14.43 14.85
N GLU A 462 -30.43 -13.69 15.88
CA GLU A 462 -31.82 -13.34 16.16
C GLU A 462 -32.18 -11.95 15.59
N MET A 463 -33.48 -11.72 15.35
CA MET A 463 -33.94 -10.39 14.95
C MET A 463 -33.61 -9.35 16.02
N GLY A 464 -32.98 -8.24 15.63
CA GLY A 464 -32.56 -7.19 16.54
C GLY A 464 -31.22 -7.45 17.24
N GLU A 465 -30.56 -8.58 16.99
CA GLU A 465 -29.22 -8.84 17.51
C GLU A 465 -28.16 -8.05 16.70
N PRO A 466 -27.15 -7.44 17.35
CA PRO A 466 -26.08 -6.73 16.65
C PRO A 466 -25.27 -7.63 15.71
N LEU A 467 -25.16 -7.23 14.44
CA LEU A 467 -24.28 -7.84 13.44
C LEU A 467 -22.86 -7.30 13.55
N TYR A 468 -22.74 -5.98 13.66
CA TYR A 468 -21.49 -5.25 13.84
C TYR A 468 -21.74 -3.86 14.44
N ARG A 469 -20.66 -3.26 14.95
CA ARG A 469 -20.63 -1.89 15.47
C ARG A 469 -19.78 -1.00 14.58
N ILE A 470 -20.29 0.18 14.29
CA ILE A 470 -19.56 1.27 13.65
C ILE A 470 -18.85 2.08 14.74
N HIS A 471 -17.58 2.42 14.53
CA HIS A 471 -16.81 3.37 15.34
C HIS A 471 -16.35 4.53 14.46
N ALA A 472 -16.59 5.76 14.89
CA ALA A 472 -16.14 6.98 14.22
C ALA A 472 -15.58 8.00 15.22
N CYS A 473 -14.71 8.89 14.72
CA CYS A 473 -14.09 9.95 15.53
C CYS A 473 -14.75 11.32 15.33
N PHE A 474 -15.44 11.52 14.20
CA PHE A 474 -16.10 12.77 13.84
C PHE A 474 -17.58 12.56 13.47
N GLU A 475 -18.41 13.54 13.80
CA GLU A 475 -19.86 13.48 13.54
C GLU A 475 -20.19 13.39 12.05
N SER A 476 -19.42 14.05 11.17
CA SER A 476 -19.63 14.00 9.72
C SER A 476 -19.45 12.58 9.17
N ASP A 477 -18.36 11.94 9.55
CA ASP A 477 -17.97 10.62 9.07
C ASP A 477 -18.92 9.56 9.63
N PHE A 478 -19.28 9.72 10.91
CA PHE A 478 -20.34 8.93 11.52
C PHE A 478 -21.66 9.05 10.75
N GLY A 479 -22.10 10.27 10.41
CA GLY A 479 -23.31 10.51 9.63
C GLY A 479 -23.26 9.89 8.23
N PHE A 480 -22.11 9.96 7.54
CA PHE A 480 -21.93 9.31 6.23
C PHE A 480 -21.98 7.78 6.33
N ALA A 481 -21.35 7.20 7.35
CA ALA A 481 -21.35 5.76 7.58
C ALA A 481 -22.76 5.24 7.91
N LEU A 482 -23.52 5.94 8.76
CA LEU A 482 -24.90 5.59 9.11
C LEU A 482 -25.82 5.61 7.89
N LYS A 483 -25.79 6.70 7.12
CA LYS A 483 -26.59 6.81 5.89
C LYS A 483 -26.29 5.67 4.91
N PHE A 484 -25.02 5.29 4.79
CA PHE A 484 -24.63 4.16 3.95
C PHE A 484 -25.05 2.80 4.54
N ALA A 485 -25.08 2.65 5.86
CA ALA A 485 -25.58 1.44 6.52
C ALA A 485 -27.10 1.27 6.38
N GLU A 486 -27.88 2.37 6.35
CA GLU A 486 -29.33 2.35 6.13
C GLU A 486 -29.70 1.82 4.73
N GLU A 487 -28.84 2.02 3.73
CA GLU A 487 -29.03 1.46 2.38
C GLU A 487 -28.84 -0.08 2.35
N GLY A 488 -28.30 -0.68 3.41
CA GLY A 488 -28.07 -2.12 3.54
C GLY A 488 -26.98 -2.46 4.56
N ASP A 489 -27.20 -3.51 5.34
CA ASP A 489 -26.27 -3.95 6.39
C ASP A 489 -25.02 -4.67 5.84
N GLY A 490 -25.06 -5.22 4.62
CA GLY A 490 -23.95 -5.97 4.03
C GLY A 490 -23.87 -7.43 4.46
N TYR A 491 -24.90 -7.94 5.13
CA TYR A 491 -25.04 -9.32 5.54
C TYR A 491 -26.13 -10.01 4.70
N THR A 492 -25.97 -11.31 4.50
CA THR A 492 -27.04 -12.16 3.98
C THR A 492 -27.41 -13.16 5.06
N ILE A 493 -28.68 -13.14 5.48
CA ILE A 493 -29.23 -14.04 6.49
C ILE A 493 -30.21 -14.97 5.78
N GLY A 494 -30.06 -16.27 6.00
CA GLY A 494 -30.95 -17.28 5.45
C GLY A 494 -31.17 -18.43 6.42
N ASP A 495 -32.15 -19.26 6.11
CA ASP A 495 -32.38 -20.54 6.79
C ASP A 495 -31.34 -21.56 6.32
N ASP A 496 -30.87 -22.45 7.21
CA ASP A 496 -29.92 -23.52 6.86
C ASP A 496 -30.47 -24.34 5.67
N ALA A 497 -29.70 -24.44 4.58
CA ALA A 497 -29.97 -25.33 3.45
C ALA A 497 -29.43 -26.73 3.70
#